data_AF-A0A5N5J0Z6-F1
#
_entry.id   AF-A0A5N5J0Z6-F1
#
_cell.length_a   1.000
_cell.length_b   1.000
_cell.length_c   1.000
_cell.angle_alpha   90.00
_cell.angle_beta   90.00
_cell.angle_gamma   90.00
#
_symmetry.space_group_name_H-M   'P 1'
#
loop_
_entity.id
_entity.type
_entity.pdbx_description
1 polymer ?
#
loop_
_entity_poly.entity_id
_entity_poly.type
_entity_poly.pdbx_seq_one_letter_code
_entity_poly.pdbx_strand_id
1 'polypeptide(L)'
;MELYLMCTGNGDGSKGSNSPDRVNFDWREFRANLFAQEKTSKFTPVMFSQAGKAESNAHNQTGTPQESKPLGLKWAHPIPIPETGCVLVATEKLDGVRTFERTVVLLLRSGTRHPQEGPFGVVINRPINKKVRHMKPTNTELATTFADFSLHFGGPLEASMFLLKTGEKTKLEEFEEVIPGLCFGARNSLDEAAALVKKGVLKPQDFRFFVGYAGWQLDQLREEIESDYWYVAACSSNLICGGSSGSSSETLWEEVLQLMGGQYSELSRKPKRDV
;
A
#
# COMPACT_ATOMS: atom_id res chain seq x y z
N MET A 1 -34.01 38.32 1.21
CA MET A 1 -33.21 38.75 2.37
C MET A 1 -31.75 38.60 1.97
N GLU A 2 -31.21 39.66 1.40
CA GLU A 2 -29.77 39.88 1.24
C GLU A 2 -29.14 40.07 2.61
N LEU A 3 -27.91 39.59 2.79
CA LEU A 3 -26.94 40.26 3.65
C LEU A 3 -25.54 40.11 3.05
N TYR A 4 -25.14 41.22 2.44
CA TYR A 4 -23.79 41.62 2.10
C TYR A 4 -22.96 41.76 3.39
N LEU A 5 -21.72 41.27 3.41
CA LEU A 5 -20.64 42.02 4.04
C LEU A 5 -19.29 41.65 3.40
N MET A 6 -18.76 42.62 2.65
CA MET A 6 -17.36 42.71 2.27
C MET A 6 -16.52 43.08 3.49
N CYS A 7 -15.33 42.50 3.61
CA CYS A 7 -14.19 43.13 4.25
C CYS A 7 -12.97 42.94 3.35
N THR A 8 -12.55 44.03 2.71
CA THR A 8 -11.23 44.20 2.10
C THR A 8 -10.20 44.49 3.18
N GLY A 9 -9.03 43.86 3.09
CA GLY A 9 -7.90 44.11 3.97
C GLY A 9 -6.61 43.76 3.25
N ASN A 10 -6.01 44.76 2.60
CA ASN A 10 -4.72 44.69 1.95
C ASN A 10 -3.63 44.87 3.03
N GLY A 11 -2.67 43.94 3.11
CA GLY A 11 -1.57 43.98 4.07
C GLY A 11 -0.35 43.29 3.47
N ASP A 12 0.49 44.09 2.82
CA ASP A 12 1.82 43.73 2.36
C ASP A 12 2.74 43.45 3.56
N GLY A 13 3.55 42.40 3.50
CA GLY A 13 4.28 41.90 4.67
C GLY A 13 5.09 40.65 4.39
N SER A 14 6.15 40.83 3.61
CA SER A 14 7.25 39.89 3.43
C SER A 14 7.81 39.38 4.77
N LYS A 15 7.60 38.10 5.08
CA LYS A 15 8.50 37.32 5.96
C LYS A 15 8.61 35.90 5.44
N GLY A 16 9.75 35.61 4.81
CA GLY A 16 10.23 34.25 4.65
C GLY A 16 10.38 33.62 6.02
N SER A 17 9.62 32.56 6.27
CA SER A 17 9.96 31.60 7.29
C SER A 17 10.32 30.30 6.57
N ASN A 18 11.61 30.01 6.48
CA ASN A 18 12.09 28.64 6.33
C ASN A 18 11.51 27.84 7.50
N SER A 19 10.38 27.15 7.26
CA SER A 19 9.97 26.07 8.14
C SER A 19 10.96 24.93 7.93
N PRO A 20 11.45 24.29 9.01
CA PRO A 20 12.32 23.14 8.87
C PRO A 20 11.54 22.10 8.10
N ASP A 21 12.19 21.47 7.12
CA ASP A 21 11.66 20.34 6.35
C ASP A 21 10.86 19.45 7.31
N ARG A 22 9.53 19.45 7.16
CA ARG A 22 8.68 18.46 7.81
C ARG A 22 9.17 17.13 7.28
N VAL A 23 10.03 16.46 8.05
CA VAL A 23 10.34 15.06 7.86
C VAL A 23 8.98 14.39 7.80
N ASN A 24 8.58 13.98 6.61
CA ASN A 24 7.32 13.31 6.36
C ASN A 24 7.46 11.97 7.06
N PHE A 25 7.04 11.90 8.32
CA PHE A 25 7.26 10.75 9.17
C PHE A 25 6.28 9.67 8.73
N ASP A 26 6.70 8.83 7.79
CA ASP A 26 5.95 7.63 7.47
C ASP A 26 6.04 6.67 8.66
N TRP A 27 5.00 6.70 9.49
CA TRP A 27 4.86 5.86 10.66
C TRP A 27 4.89 4.36 10.30
N ARG A 28 4.57 4.00 9.04
CA ARG A 28 4.65 2.62 8.55
C ARG A 28 6.10 2.18 8.40
N GLU A 29 6.97 3.04 7.88
CA GLU A 29 8.42 2.78 7.83
C GLU A 29 9.02 2.71 9.22
N PHE A 30 8.61 3.60 10.13
CA PHE A 30 9.01 3.51 11.53
C PHE A 30 8.63 2.17 12.17
N ARG A 31 7.38 1.73 11.99
CA ARG A 31 6.91 0.43 12.48
C ARG A 31 7.66 -0.74 11.85
N ALA A 32 7.97 -0.66 10.56
CA ALA A 32 8.77 -1.67 9.87
C ALA A 32 10.20 -1.74 10.44
N ASN A 33 10.81 -0.60 10.80
CA ASN A 33 12.14 -0.56 11.41
C ASN A 33 12.14 -1.25 12.76
N LEU A 34 11.15 -0.95 13.61
CA LEU A 34 10.98 -1.60 14.92
C LEU A 34 10.79 -3.12 14.78
N PHE A 35 9.95 -3.56 13.84
CA PHE A 35 9.71 -4.98 13.59
C PHE A 35 11.00 -5.72 13.17
N ALA A 36 11.80 -5.11 12.28
CA ALA A 36 13.06 -5.67 11.83
C ALA A 36 14.10 -5.78 12.98
N GLN A 37 14.17 -4.79 13.86
CA GLN A 37 15.05 -4.80 15.03
C GLN A 37 14.64 -5.87 16.05
N GLU A 38 13.34 -6.04 16.30
CA GLU A 38 12.83 -7.09 17.21
C GLU A 38 13.20 -8.48 16.70
N LYS A 39 13.05 -8.73 15.39
CA LYS A 39 13.46 -10.01 14.79
C LYS A 39 14.96 -10.26 14.93
N THR A 40 15.80 -9.23 14.75
CA THR A 40 17.25 -9.38 14.88
C THR A 40 17.66 -9.67 16.33
N SER A 41 17.03 -8.99 17.29
CA SER A 41 17.33 -9.14 18.72
C SER A 41 16.94 -10.50 19.28
N LYS A 42 15.85 -11.11 18.78
CA LYS A 42 15.44 -12.47 19.16
C LYS A 42 16.36 -13.57 18.59
N PHE A 43 17.18 -13.25 17.60
CA PHE A 43 18.05 -14.20 16.89
C PHE A 43 19.54 -14.08 17.24
N THR A 44 19.97 -13.11 18.05
CA THR A 44 21.33 -13.08 18.60
C THR A 44 21.43 -13.95 19.86
N PRO A 45 22.12 -15.10 19.85
CA PRO A 45 22.44 -15.79 21.09
C PRO A 45 23.42 -14.91 21.85
N VAL A 46 23.06 -14.51 23.08
CA VAL A 46 23.97 -13.86 24.00
C VAL A 46 25.10 -14.84 24.30
N MET A 47 26.25 -14.69 23.62
CA MET A 47 27.49 -15.30 24.06
C MET A 47 27.89 -14.62 25.37
N PHE A 48 27.55 -15.26 26.49
CA PHE A 48 28.09 -14.92 27.79
C PHE A 48 29.61 -15.12 27.77
N SER A 49 30.35 -14.02 27.63
CA SER A 49 31.75 -13.98 28.05
C SER A 49 31.78 -13.52 29.50
N GLN A 50 32.16 -14.43 30.39
CA GLN A 50 32.51 -14.11 31.77
C GLN A 50 33.83 -13.34 31.77
N ALA A 51 33.79 -12.08 32.21
CA ALA A 51 34.97 -11.38 32.72
C ALA A 51 34.57 -10.38 33.81
N GLY A 52 34.94 -10.70 35.04
CA GLY A 52 35.52 -9.79 36.06
C GLY A 52 34.81 -8.47 36.41
N LYS A 53 34.34 -8.41 37.66
CA LYS A 53 33.92 -7.21 38.40
C LYS A 53 34.91 -6.04 38.30
N ALA A 54 34.38 -4.81 38.13
CA ALA A 54 34.77 -3.63 38.90
C ALA A 54 33.71 -2.52 38.74
N GLU A 55 33.24 -1.99 39.87
CA GLU A 55 32.32 -0.86 39.98
C GLU A 55 33.04 0.47 39.69
N SER A 56 32.39 1.41 39.00
CA SER A 56 32.12 2.77 39.52
C SER A 56 31.69 3.77 38.43
N ASN A 57 30.79 4.65 38.87
CA ASN A 57 30.51 6.02 38.44
C ASN A 57 29.54 6.31 37.27
N ALA A 58 28.53 7.08 37.68
CA ALA A 58 27.53 7.76 36.88
C ALA A 58 28.15 8.72 35.86
N HIS A 59 27.66 8.65 34.63
CA HIS A 59 27.60 9.81 33.75
C HIS A 59 26.40 9.70 32.82
N ASN A 60 25.64 10.79 32.76
CA ASN A 60 24.51 11.01 31.86
C ASN A 60 24.88 10.57 30.44
N GLN A 61 24.14 9.61 29.91
CA GLN A 61 24.09 9.37 28.47
C GLN A 61 22.66 9.59 28.01
N THR A 62 22.44 10.82 27.53
CA THR A 62 21.50 11.15 26.47
C THR A 62 21.54 10.01 25.45
N GLY A 63 20.45 9.26 25.34
CA GLY A 63 20.31 8.24 24.32
C GLY A 63 20.33 8.90 22.95
N THR A 64 21.49 8.91 22.31
CA THR A 64 21.60 9.07 20.85
C THR A 64 20.70 8.03 20.19
N PRO A 65 19.80 8.40 19.26
CA PRO A 65 19.05 7.43 18.49
C PRO A 65 20.05 6.53 17.79
N GLN A 66 20.02 5.23 18.10
CA GLN A 66 20.74 4.22 17.34
C GLN A 66 20.28 4.36 15.88
N GLU A 67 21.15 4.86 15.01
CA GLU A 67 20.95 4.84 13.56
C GLU A 67 20.87 3.37 13.12
N SER A 68 19.65 2.85 13.09
CA SER A 68 19.37 1.52 12.58
C SER A 68 19.68 1.45 11.10
N LYS A 69 20.32 0.35 10.67
CA LYS A 69 20.55 0.03 9.26
C LYS A 69 19.27 0.33 8.44
N PRO A 70 19.35 1.11 7.35
CA PRO A 70 18.17 1.49 6.60
C PRO A 70 17.43 0.25 6.11
N LEU A 71 16.09 0.23 6.26
CA LEU A 71 15.26 -0.77 5.58
C LEU A 71 15.55 -0.72 4.08
N GLY A 72 15.54 -1.89 3.44
CA GLY A 72 15.53 -1.94 1.99
C GLY A 72 14.31 -1.20 1.44
N LEU A 73 14.40 -0.72 0.19
CA LEU A 73 13.31 -0.01 -0.48
C LEU A 73 11.99 -0.80 -0.50
N LYS A 74 12.07 -2.14 -0.42
CA LYS A 74 10.94 -3.04 -0.27
C LYS A 74 10.96 -3.68 1.11
N TRP A 75 9.85 -3.55 1.83
CA TRP A 75 9.64 -4.20 3.12
C TRP A 75 8.19 -4.68 3.24
N ALA A 76 7.98 -5.74 4.01
CA ALA A 76 6.67 -6.18 4.45
C ALA A 76 6.77 -6.82 5.84
N HIS A 77 5.76 -6.62 6.69
CA HIS A 77 5.68 -7.30 7.98
C HIS A 77 4.22 -7.61 8.33
N PRO A 78 3.94 -8.72 9.03
CA PRO A 78 2.60 -9.03 9.50
C PRO A 78 2.08 -7.95 10.44
N ILE A 79 0.77 -7.72 10.39
CA ILE A 79 0.03 -6.89 11.34
C ILE A 79 -1.21 -7.64 11.82
N PRO A 80 -1.69 -7.42 13.06
CA PRO A 80 -2.80 -8.20 13.62
C PRO A 80 -4.17 -7.73 13.13
N ILE A 81 -4.29 -6.47 12.71
CA ILE A 81 -5.57 -5.83 12.36
C ILE A 81 -5.42 -5.22 10.97
N PRO A 82 -6.40 -5.42 10.05
CA PRO A 82 -6.39 -4.78 8.74
C PRO A 82 -6.56 -3.26 8.87
N GLU A 83 -5.78 -2.53 8.08
CA GLU A 83 -5.77 -1.07 8.02
C GLU A 83 -5.68 -0.62 6.56
N THR A 84 -6.15 0.58 6.25
CA THR A 84 -5.99 1.13 4.89
C THR A 84 -4.53 1.10 4.44
N GLY A 85 -4.31 0.57 3.24
CA GLY A 85 -2.99 0.41 2.64
C GLY A 85 -2.21 -0.82 3.09
N CYS A 86 -2.76 -1.67 3.96
CA CYS A 86 -2.21 -3.01 4.15
C CYS A 86 -2.51 -3.89 2.94
N VAL A 87 -1.87 -5.05 2.88
CA VAL A 87 -2.19 -6.10 1.92
C VAL A 87 -2.79 -7.31 2.64
N LEU A 88 -3.80 -7.91 2.00
CA LEU A 88 -4.33 -9.22 2.34
C LEU A 88 -3.68 -10.24 1.42
N VAL A 89 -2.97 -11.19 2.00
CA VAL A 89 -2.22 -12.23 1.28
C VAL A 89 -2.99 -13.53 1.42
N ALA A 90 -3.48 -14.07 0.30
CA ALA A 90 -4.28 -15.28 0.29
C ALA A 90 -3.48 -16.45 0.88
N THR A 91 -4.10 -17.25 1.75
CA THR A 91 -3.49 -18.48 2.26
C THR A 91 -3.79 -19.66 1.33
N GLU A 92 -3.19 -20.81 1.64
CA GLU A 92 -3.46 -22.07 0.94
C GLU A 92 -4.94 -22.52 1.04
N LYS A 93 -5.72 -21.97 1.99
CA LYS A 93 -7.16 -22.26 2.09
C LYS A 93 -7.95 -21.72 0.90
N LEU A 94 -7.39 -20.74 0.18
CA LEU A 94 -7.97 -20.17 -1.03
C LEU A 94 -7.44 -20.81 -2.32
N ASP A 95 -6.57 -21.82 -2.24
CA ASP A 95 -6.15 -22.58 -3.43
C ASP A 95 -7.38 -23.25 -4.07
N GLY A 96 -7.47 -23.22 -5.41
CA GLY A 96 -8.63 -23.69 -6.17
C GLY A 96 -9.80 -22.69 -6.25
N VAL A 97 -9.84 -21.67 -5.39
CA VAL A 97 -10.79 -20.55 -5.54
C VAL A 97 -10.24 -19.61 -6.60
N ARG A 98 -10.65 -19.82 -7.86
CA ARG A 98 -10.14 -19.08 -9.04
C ARG A 98 -10.04 -17.57 -8.82
N THR A 99 -10.96 -16.95 -8.10
CA THR A 99 -10.98 -15.49 -7.86
C THR A 99 -9.87 -15.01 -6.93
N PHE A 100 -9.43 -15.82 -5.96
CA PHE A 100 -8.55 -15.36 -4.87
C PHE A 100 -7.31 -16.24 -4.60
N GLU A 101 -7.17 -17.38 -5.26
CA GLU A 101 -5.97 -18.22 -5.16
C GLU A 101 -4.68 -17.41 -5.39
N ARG A 102 -3.73 -17.53 -4.45
CA ARG A 102 -2.43 -16.83 -4.45
C ARG A 102 -2.53 -15.33 -4.77
N THR A 103 -3.61 -14.67 -4.35
CA THR A 103 -3.76 -13.22 -4.54
C THR A 103 -3.08 -12.41 -3.46
N VAL A 104 -2.67 -11.21 -3.84
CA VAL A 104 -2.36 -10.11 -2.93
C VAL A 104 -3.38 -9.02 -3.21
N VAL A 105 -4.23 -8.72 -2.23
CA VAL A 105 -5.21 -7.62 -2.30
C VAL A 105 -4.65 -6.42 -1.56
N LEU A 106 -4.54 -5.27 -2.23
CA LEU A 106 -4.30 -3.99 -1.55
C LEU A 106 -5.61 -3.47 -0.98
N LEU A 107 -5.68 -3.28 0.34
CA LEU A 107 -6.85 -2.71 0.99
C LEU A 107 -6.86 -1.20 0.75
N LEU A 108 -7.79 -0.72 -0.08
CA LEU A 108 -7.91 0.70 -0.43
C LEU A 108 -8.62 1.49 0.67
N ARG A 109 -9.57 0.84 1.36
CA ARG A 109 -10.22 1.38 2.55
C ARG A 109 -10.57 0.24 3.50
N SER A 110 -10.30 0.41 4.79
CA SER A 110 -10.68 -0.57 5.83
C SER A 110 -12.16 -0.52 6.23
N GLY A 111 -12.96 0.34 5.60
CA GLY A 111 -14.36 0.60 5.95
C GLY A 111 -14.54 1.52 7.17
N THR A 112 -15.78 1.93 7.42
CA THR A 112 -16.18 2.70 8.61
C THR A 112 -17.16 1.89 9.46
N ARG A 113 -17.64 2.46 10.58
CA ARG A 113 -18.72 1.84 11.36
C ARG A 113 -20.08 1.89 10.65
N HIS A 114 -20.18 2.58 9.51
CA HIS A 114 -21.40 2.62 8.74
C HIS A 114 -21.60 1.27 8.01
N PRO A 115 -22.77 0.60 8.16
CA PRO A 115 -22.99 -0.72 7.57
C PRO A 115 -22.85 -0.79 6.04
N GLN A 116 -22.98 0.34 5.35
CA GLN A 116 -22.85 0.43 3.90
C GLN A 116 -21.42 0.75 3.43
N GLU A 117 -20.47 0.93 4.36
CA GLU A 117 -19.09 1.29 4.06
C GLU A 117 -18.13 0.21 4.56
N GLY A 118 -18.26 -0.99 4.00
CA GLY A 118 -17.37 -2.11 4.31
C GLY A 118 -15.95 -1.94 3.76
N PRO A 119 -15.00 -2.77 4.21
CA PRO A 119 -13.66 -2.81 3.66
C PRO A 119 -13.68 -3.15 2.17
N PHE A 120 -12.79 -2.54 1.39
CA PHE A 120 -12.61 -2.90 -0.01
C PHE A 120 -11.19 -2.67 -0.50
N GLY A 121 -10.83 -3.41 -1.55
CA GLY A 121 -9.49 -3.44 -2.10
C GLY A 121 -9.44 -3.92 -3.54
N VAL A 122 -8.23 -3.96 -4.10
CA VAL A 122 -7.97 -4.48 -5.45
C VAL A 122 -6.88 -5.53 -5.42
N VAL A 123 -7.05 -6.61 -6.19
CA VAL A 123 -5.99 -7.61 -6.41
C VAL A 123 -4.88 -6.97 -7.26
N ILE A 124 -3.66 -6.92 -6.71
CA ILE A 124 -2.53 -6.20 -7.33
C ILE A 124 -1.55 -7.10 -8.11
N ASN A 125 -1.70 -8.42 -8.02
CA ASN A 125 -0.80 -9.39 -8.65
C ASN A 125 -1.46 -10.23 -9.76
N ARG A 126 -2.53 -9.73 -10.39
CA ARG A 126 -3.23 -10.43 -11.49
C ARG A 126 -3.38 -9.57 -12.74
N PRO A 127 -2.34 -9.46 -13.57
CA PRO A 127 -2.47 -8.85 -14.89
C PRO A 127 -3.43 -9.68 -15.76
N ILE A 128 -4.22 -9.02 -16.59
CA ILE A 128 -5.05 -9.68 -17.60
C ILE A 128 -4.55 -9.32 -18.99
N ASN A 129 -4.69 -10.25 -19.94
CA ASN A 129 -4.29 -10.02 -21.34
C ASN A 129 -5.33 -9.15 -22.08
N LYS A 130 -5.63 -7.98 -21.52
CA LYS A 130 -6.52 -6.96 -22.07
C LYS A 130 -5.94 -5.58 -21.80
N LYS A 131 -6.20 -4.65 -22.71
CA LYS A 131 -5.86 -3.24 -22.59
C LYS A 131 -7.11 -2.43 -22.29
N VAL A 132 -6.93 -1.22 -21.77
CA VAL A 132 -8.03 -0.29 -21.48
C VAL A 132 -8.97 -0.10 -22.69
N ARG A 133 -8.43 0.01 -23.92
CA ARG A 133 -9.24 0.12 -25.15
C ARG A 133 -10.21 -1.04 -25.42
N HIS A 134 -10.02 -2.19 -24.77
CA HIS A 134 -10.93 -3.34 -24.90
C HIS A 134 -12.09 -3.29 -23.90
N MET A 135 -12.09 -2.35 -22.95
CA MET A 135 -13.28 -2.05 -22.16
C MET A 135 -14.27 -1.29 -23.02
N LYS A 136 -15.58 -1.52 -22.84
CA LYS A 136 -16.61 -0.68 -23.47
C LYS A 136 -16.39 0.75 -22.97
N PRO A 137 -15.86 1.68 -23.81
CA PRO A 137 -15.53 2.99 -23.32
C PRO A 137 -16.84 3.74 -23.17
N THR A 138 -17.30 3.87 -21.93
CA THR A 138 -18.32 4.87 -21.61
C THR A 138 -17.69 6.24 -21.38
N ASN A 139 -16.35 6.32 -21.43
CA ASN A 139 -15.56 7.53 -21.23
C ASN A 139 -14.49 7.62 -22.33
N THR A 140 -14.43 8.78 -23.01
CA THR A 140 -13.54 9.09 -24.13
C THR A 140 -12.06 9.09 -23.74
N GLU A 141 -11.72 9.41 -22.49
CA GLU A 141 -10.33 9.48 -22.01
C GLU A 141 -9.70 8.09 -21.84
N LEU A 142 -10.47 7.09 -21.42
CA LEU A 142 -10.03 5.68 -21.44
C LEU A 142 -9.75 5.20 -22.86
N ALA A 143 -10.53 5.66 -23.83
CA ALA A 143 -10.34 5.32 -25.24
C ALA A 143 -9.18 6.06 -25.91
N THR A 144 -8.56 7.04 -25.24
CA THR A 144 -7.51 7.89 -25.81
C THR A 144 -6.26 7.89 -24.94
N THR A 145 -6.21 8.73 -23.90
CA THR A 145 -5.05 8.96 -23.01
C THR A 145 -4.50 7.66 -22.41
N PHE A 146 -5.37 6.71 -22.09
CA PHE A 146 -5.00 5.46 -21.41
C PHE A 146 -5.21 4.19 -22.26
N ALA A 147 -5.52 4.32 -23.55
CA ALA A 147 -6.00 3.24 -24.41
C ALA A 147 -5.12 1.98 -24.41
N ASP A 148 -3.79 2.16 -24.37
CA ASP A 148 -2.82 1.07 -24.49
C ASP A 148 -2.33 0.47 -23.18
N PHE A 149 -2.83 0.95 -22.04
CA PHE A 149 -2.43 0.46 -20.73
C PHE A 149 -3.01 -0.94 -20.45
N SER A 150 -2.19 -1.79 -19.84
CA SER A 150 -2.60 -3.14 -19.42
C SER A 150 -3.58 -3.07 -18.26
N LEU A 151 -4.61 -3.91 -18.33
CA LEU A 151 -5.57 -4.07 -17.25
C LEU A 151 -5.11 -5.16 -16.28
N HIS A 152 -5.55 -5.02 -15.03
CA HIS A 152 -5.43 -6.02 -14.00
C HIS A 152 -6.83 -6.46 -13.56
N PHE A 153 -6.96 -7.71 -13.12
CA PHE A 153 -8.14 -8.14 -12.40
C PHE A 153 -8.07 -7.57 -10.99
N GLY A 154 -9.01 -6.70 -10.60
CA GLY A 154 -9.06 -6.10 -9.27
C GLY A 154 -9.99 -6.85 -8.30
N GLY A 155 -10.98 -7.59 -8.81
CA GLY A 155 -11.86 -8.42 -8.00
C GLY A 155 -13.21 -8.74 -8.68
N PRO A 156 -14.09 -9.50 -8.00
CA PRO A 156 -15.32 -10.02 -8.59
C PRO A 156 -16.44 -8.97 -8.74
N LEU A 157 -16.40 -7.87 -7.99
CA LEU A 157 -17.43 -6.82 -8.07
C LEU A 157 -17.13 -5.87 -9.22
N GLU A 158 -18.13 -5.57 -10.06
CA GLU A 158 -17.94 -4.77 -11.26
C GLU A 158 -17.66 -3.30 -10.94
N ALA A 159 -16.49 -2.81 -11.35
CA ALA A 159 -16.10 -1.41 -11.30
C ALA A 159 -14.91 -1.16 -12.23
N SER A 160 -14.53 0.11 -12.42
CA SER A 160 -13.25 0.47 -13.03
C SER A 160 -12.49 1.34 -12.03
N MET A 161 -11.32 0.87 -11.63
CA MET A 161 -10.48 1.48 -10.61
C MET A 161 -9.08 1.70 -11.17
N PHE A 162 -8.35 2.66 -10.63
CA PHE A 162 -6.93 2.83 -10.91
C PHE A 162 -6.15 3.14 -9.64
N LEU A 163 -4.89 2.70 -9.63
CA LEU A 163 -3.87 3.18 -8.69
C LEU A 163 -3.00 4.20 -9.41
N LEU A 164 -2.58 5.21 -8.67
CA LEU A 164 -1.68 6.26 -9.12
C LEU A 164 -0.51 6.35 -8.14
N LYS A 165 0.70 6.09 -8.64
CA LYS A 165 1.91 6.40 -7.89
C LYS A 165 2.14 7.92 -7.93
N THR A 166 2.16 8.55 -6.77
CA THR A 166 2.46 9.98 -6.64
C THR A 166 3.86 10.18 -6.06
N GLY A 167 4.46 11.34 -6.33
CA GLY A 167 5.63 11.77 -5.58
C GLY A 167 5.21 12.16 -4.16
N GLU A 168 6.08 11.99 -3.18
CA GLU A 168 5.82 12.29 -1.76
C GLU A 168 5.36 13.72 -1.47
N LYS A 169 5.54 14.65 -2.42
CA LYS A 169 5.18 16.08 -2.28
C LYS A 169 3.94 16.48 -3.07
N THR A 170 3.32 15.58 -3.81
CA THR A 170 2.17 15.89 -4.67
C THR A 170 0.90 15.33 -4.04
N LYS A 171 0.21 16.18 -3.26
CA LYS A 171 -1.15 15.88 -2.80
C LYS A 171 -2.13 16.26 -3.91
N LEU A 172 -2.97 15.31 -4.30
CA LEU A 172 -4.01 15.48 -5.31
C LEU A 172 -5.34 15.34 -4.61
N GLU A 173 -6.10 16.42 -4.49
CA GLU A 173 -7.40 16.39 -3.79
C GLU A 173 -8.46 15.62 -4.58
N GLU A 174 -8.21 15.38 -5.87
CA GLU A 174 -9.05 14.61 -6.80
C GLU A 174 -8.98 13.09 -6.54
N PHE A 175 -7.93 12.61 -5.88
CA PHE A 175 -7.70 11.19 -5.64
C PHE A 175 -7.53 10.89 -4.15
N GLU A 176 -8.03 9.75 -3.73
CA GLU A 176 -7.92 9.36 -2.32
C GLU A 176 -6.56 8.69 -2.08
N GLU A 177 -5.82 9.21 -1.11
CA GLU A 177 -4.53 8.66 -0.70
C GLU A 177 -4.74 7.38 0.13
N VAL A 178 -4.11 6.28 -0.30
CA VAL A 178 -4.12 5.01 0.43
C VAL A 178 -2.99 4.98 1.44
N ILE A 179 -1.78 5.31 0.96
CA ILE A 179 -0.53 5.41 1.73
C ILE A 179 0.31 6.52 1.10
N PRO A 180 1.32 7.07 1.81
CA PRO A 180 2.24 8.04 1.24
C PRO A 180 2.77 7.62 -0.13
N GLY A 181 2.52 8.45 -1.14
CA GLY A 181 2.96 8.20 -2.52
C GLY A 181 2.10 7.22 -3.34
N LEU A 182 0.94 6.81 -2.84
CA LEU A 182 0.02 5.93 -3.57
C LEU A 182 -1.44 6.35 -3.33
N CYS A 183 -2.07 6.81 -4.39
CA CYS A 183 -3.50 7.16 -4.42
C CYS A 183 -4.30 6.15 -5.23
N PHE A 184 -5.62 6.17 -5.06
CA PHE A 184 -6.54 5.47 -5.94
C PHE A 184 -7.64 6.41 -6.44
N GLY A 185 -8.24 6.02 -7.56
CA GLY A 185 -9.43 6.65 -8.10
C GLY A 185 -10.32 5.64 -8.82
N ALA A 186 -11.52 6.09 -9.14
CA ALA A 186 -12.53 5.29 -9.80
C ALA A 186 -12.90 5.91 -11.15
N ARG A 187 -13.86 5.30 -11.85
CA ARG A 187 -14.28 5.73 -13.18
C ARG A 187 -14.67 7.22 -13.26
N ASN A 188 -15.24 7.79 -12.20
CA ASN A 188 -15.71 9.17 -12.15
C ASN A 188 -14.56 10.20 -12.10
N SER A 189 -13.37 9.84 -11.64
CA SER A 189 -12.20 10.74 -11.57
C SER A 189 -11.21 10.56 -12.73
N LEU A 190 -11.58 9.76 -13.74
CA LEU A 190 -10.71 9.51 -14.90
C LEU A 190 -10.53 10.74 -15.80
N ASP A 191 -11.56 11.59 -15.90
CA ASP A 191 -11.47 12.81 -16.71
C ASP A 191 -10.45 13.79 -16.11
N GLU A 192 -10.43 13.90 -14.78
CA GLU A 192 -9.46 14.69 -14.01
C GLU A 192 -8.06 14.09 -14.15
N ALA A 193 -7.91 12.77 -14.04
CA ALA A 193 -6.66 12.07 -14.26
C ALA A 193 -6.09 12.34 -15.66
N ALA A 194 -6.93 12.25 -16.69
CA ALA A 194 -6.51 12.51 -18.07
C ALA A 194 -6.14 13.98 -18.28
N ALA A 195 -6.88 14.91 -17.68
CA ALA A 195 -6.55 16.34 -17.74
C ALA A 195 -5.19 16.64 -17.09
N LEU A 196 -4.89 16.03 -15.94
CA LEU A 196 -3.59 16.17 -15.26
C LEU A 196 -2.44 15.56 -16.06
N VAL A 197 -2.68 14.44 -16.74
CA VAL A 197 -1.73 13.83 -17.68
C VAL A 197 -1.45 14.75 -18.87
N LYS A 198 -2.50 15.32 -19.50
CA LYS A 198 -2.35 16.24 -20.64
C LYS A 198 -1.63 17.53 -20.26
N LYS A 199 -1.79 17.99 -19.01
CA LYS A 199 -1.06 19.13 -18.42
C LYS A 199 0.40 18.80 -18.05
N GLY A 200 0.81 17.53 -18.14
CA GLY A 200 2.15 17.09 -17.75
C GLY A 200 2.41 17.02 -16.24
N VAL A 201 1.36 17.15 -15.42
CA VAL A 201 1.45 17.07 -13.95
C VAL A 201 1.67 15.62 -13.51
N LEU A 202 1.00 14.68 -14.19
CA LEU A 202 1.11 13.24 -13.96
C LEU A 202 1.66 12.55 -15.19
N LYS A 203 2.36 11.43 -14.99
CA LYS A 203 2.83 10.60 -16.09
C LYS A 203 1.86 9.44 -16.29
N PRO A 204 1.47 9.13 -17.54
CA PRO A 204 0.64 7.97 -17.84
C PRO A 204 1.16 6.66 -17.21
N GLN A 205 2.48 6.47 -17.20
CA GLN A 205 3.17 5.29 -16.65
C GLN A 205 3.04 5.09 -15.14
N ASP A 206 2.62 6.11 -14.39
CA ASP A 206 2.41 6.02 -12.95
C ASP A 206 1.03 5.42 -12.61
N PHE A 207 0.19 5.19 -13.62
CA PHE A 207 -1.13 4.60 -13.47
C PHE A 207 -1.12 3.08 -13.65
N ARG A 208 -1.93 2.39 -12.85
CA ARG A 208 -2.29 0.98 -13.02
C ARG A 208 -3.79 0.83 -12.99
N PHE A 209 -4.37 0.20 -14.01
CA PHE A 209 -5.82 0.06 -14.17
C PHE A 209 -6.32 -1.31 -13.79
N PHE A 210 -7.50 -1.34 -13.16
CA PHE A 210 -8.14 -2.54 -12.61
C PHE A 210 -9.58 -2.67 -13.09
N VAL A 211 -9.96 -3.89 -13.46
CA VAL A 211 -11.34 -4.28 -13.70
C VAL A 211 -11.86 -4.96 -12.44
N GLY A 212 -12.87 -4.33 -11.87
CA GLY A 212 -13.51 -4.76 -10.63
C GLY A 212 -12.68 -4.51 -9.38
N TYR A 213 -13.27 -4.87 -8.25
CA TYR A 213 -12.67 -4.76 -6.92
C TYR A 213 -13.19 -5.89 -6.02
N ALA A 214 -12.50 -6.10 -4.90
CA ALA A 214 -12.93 -7.00 -3.84
C ALA A 214 -13.52 -6.17 -2.70
N GLY A 215 -14.73 -6.50 -2.26
CA GLY A 215 -15.41 -5.81 -1.16
C GLY A 215 -15.91 -6.83 -0.15
N TRP A 216 -15.90 -6.43 1.11
CA TRP A 216 -16.35 -7.24 2.23
C TRP A 216 -17.42 -6.48 3.01
N GLN A 217 -18.29 -7.24 3.68
CA GLN A 217 -19.01 -6.69 4.82
C GLN A 217 -18.03 -6.47 5.99
N LEU A 218 -18.35 -5.55 6.92
CA LEU A 218 -17.43 -5.15 7.99
C LEU A 218 -16.92 -6.34 8.81
N ASP A 219 -17.82 -7.22 9.24
CA ASP A 219 -17.46 -8.39 10.05
C ASP A 219 -16.96 -9.57 9.20
N GLN A 220 -17.37 -9.65 7.94
CA GLN A 220 -16.93 -10.72 7.03
C GLN A 220 -15.41 -10.76 6.87
N LEU A 221 -14.75 -9.61 6.64
CA LEU A 221 -13.29 -9.60 6.49
C LEU A 221 -12.60 -10.06 7.79
N ARG A 222 -13.14 -9.68 8.94
CA ARG A 222 -12.61 -10.10 10.25
C ARG A 222 -12.73 -11.61 10.41
N GLU A 223 -13.92 -12.17 10.14
CA GLU A 223 -14.18 -13.61 10.21
C GLU A 223 -13.29 -14.40 9.25
N GLU A 224 -13.04 -13.89 8.04
CA GLU A 224 -12.14 -14.51 7.07
C GLU A 224 -10.68 -14.52 7.56
N ILE A 225 -10.22 -13.44 8.21
CA ILE A 225 -8.88 -13.38 8.82
C ILE A 225 -8.78 -14.34 10.01
N GLU A 226 -9.76 -14.37 10.90
CA GLU A 226 -9.83 -15.28 12.05
C GLU A 226 -9.90 -16.75 11.61
N SER A 227 -10.46 -17.00 10.43
CA SER A 227 -10.52 -18.33 9.80
C SER A 227 -9.31 -18.64 8.92
N ASP A 228 -8.20 -17.89 9.03
CA ASP A 228 -6.96 -18.00 8.25
C ASP A 228 -7.11 -17.99 6.72
N TYR A 229 -8.13 -17.32 6.16
CA TYR A 229 -8.20 -17.12 4.71
C TYR A 229 -7.19 -16.08 4.22
N TRP A 230 -6.82 -15.13 5.09
CA TRP A 230 -5.91 -14.03 4.77
C TRP A 230 -4.82 -13.87 5.82
N TYR A 231 -3.58 -13.71 5.38
CA TYR A 231 -2.55 -13.06 6.18
C TYR A 231 -2.59 -11.55 5.92
N VAL A 232 -2.51 -10.75 6.98
CA VAL A 232 -2.51 -9.29 6.88
C VAL A 232 -1.09 -8.78 7.05
N ALA A 233 -0.62 -7.95 6.11
CA ALA A 233 0.72 -7.37 6.17
C ALA A 233 0.71 -5.88 5.81
N ALA A 234 1.50 -5.09 6.55
CA ALA A 234 1.89 -3.77 6.09
C ALA A 234 3.08 -3.92 5.13
N CYS A 235 3.12 -3.08 4.08
CA CYS A 235 4.24 -3.08 3.14
C CYS A 235 4.54 -1.70 2.55
N SER A 236 5.74 -1.54 2.00
CA SER A 236 6.18 -0.34 1.29
C SER A 236 5.42 -0.11 -0.03
N SER A 237 5.23 1.15 -0.41
CA SER A 237 4.69 1.51 -1.74
C SER A 237 5.53 0.95 -2.90
N ASN A 238 6.85 0.88 -2.73
CA ASN A 238 7.77 0.29 -3.70
C ASN A 238 7.53 -1.22 -3.92
N LEU A 239 7.10 -1.97 -2.90
CA LEU A 239 6.72 -3.38 -3.05
C LEU A 239 5.43 -3.51 -3.87
N ILE A 240 4.42 -2.69 -3.57
CA ILE A 240 3.12 -2.67 -4.28
C ILE A 240 3.31 -2.30 -5.76
N CYS A 241 4.12 -1.28 -6.03
CA CYS A 241 4.34 -0.75 -7.37
C CYS A 241 5.42 -1.52 -8.16
N GLY A 242 6.37 -2.16 -7.50
CA GLY A 242 7.59 -2.71 -8.09
C GLY A 242 7.44 -4.02 -8.89
N GLY A 243 6.25 -4.63 -8.94
CA GLY A 243 5.98 -5.91 -9.61
C GLY A 243 6.07 -5.92 -11.14
N SER A 244 6.78 -4.99 -11.78
CA SER A 244 6.83 -4.85 -13.24
C SER A 244 8.24 -4.90 -13.87
N SER A 245 9.28 -5.24 -13.10
CA SER A 245 10.61 -5.52 -13.68
C SER A 245 10.87 -7.03 -13.67
N GLY A 246 11.00 -7.61 -14.87
CA GLY A 246 10.77 -9.02 -15.13
C GLY A 246 11.65 -10.01 -14.38
N SER A 247 11.01 -10.99 -13.74
CA SER A 247 11.44 -12.40 -13.76
C SER A 247 10.36 -13.27 -13.10
N SER A 248 9.80 -14.25 -13.83
CA SER A 248 8.89 -15.32 -13.37
C SER A 248 7.49 -14.91 -12.86
N SER A 249 6.50 -15.76 -13.13
CA SER A 249 5.06 -15.43 -13.14
C SER A 249 4.32 -15.59 -11.79
N GLU A 250 4.99 -15.67 -10.64
CA GLU A 250 4.32 -15.85 -9.31
C GLU A 250 4.91 -14.96 -8.19
N THR A 251 5.50 -13.82 -8.56
CA THR A 251 6.47 -13.09 -7.74
C THR A 251 5.93 -12.33 -6.53
N LEU A 252 4.81 -11.61 -6.62
CA LEU A 252 4.45 -10.67 -5.54
C LEU A 252 3.91 -11.37 -4.28
N TRP A 253 3.12 -12.43 -4.44
CA TRP A 253 2.62 -13.21 -3.30
C TRP A 253 3.77 -13.84 -2.53
N GLU A 254 4.71 -14.45 -3.25
CA GLU A 254 5.92 -15.03 -2.66
C GLU A 254 6.81 -13.95 -2.04
N GLU A 255 7.03 -12.82 -2.74
CA GLU A 255 7.89 -11.72 -2.28
C GLU A 255 7.37 -11.12 -0.97
N VAL A 256 6.06 -10.90 -0.86
CA VAL A 256 5.45 -10.41 0.40
C VAL A 256 5.68 -11.40 1.53
N LEU A 257 5.42 -12.69 1.31
CA LEU A 257 5.61 -13.73 2.33
C LEU A 257 7.08 -13.91 2.74
N GLN A 258 8.00 -13.81 1.78
CA GLN A 258 9.45 -13.83 2.04
C GLN A 258 9.88 -12.64 2.90
N LEU A 259 9.39 -11.43 2.57
CA LEU A 259 9.68 -10.23 3.34
C LEU A 259 9.07 -10.27 4.75
N MET A 260 7.87 -10.83 4.90
CA MET A 260 7.26 -11.07 6.22
C MET A 260 8.14 -11.98 7.10
N GLY A 261 8.87 -12.92 6.49
CA GLY A 261 9.89 -13.77 7.13
C GLY A 261 9.35 -14.77 8.17
N GLY A 262 10.23 -15.57 8.78
CA GLY A 262 9.83 -16.63 9.72
C GLY A 262 8.94 -17.67 9.02
N GLN A 263 7.85 -18.11 9.67
CA GLN A 263 6.94 -19.11 9.11
C GLN A 263 6.37 -18.73 7.72
N TYR A 264 6.19 -17.44 7.44
CA TYR A 264 5.65 -16.97 6.16
C TYR A 264 6.59 -17.26 4.98
N SER A 265 7.91 -17.18 5.22
CA SER A 265 8.92 -17.49 4.19
C SER A 265 8.91 -18.96 3.78
N GLU A 266 8.60 -19.87 4.71
CA GLU A 266 8.44 -21.30 4.43
C GLU A 266 7.18 -21.56 3.59
N LEU A 267 6.08 -20.89 3.93
CA LEU A 267 4.81 -20.98 3.19
C LEU A 267 4.94 -20.51 1.74
N SER A 268 5.78 -19.51 1.48
CA SER A 268 5.97 -18.97 0.14
C SER A 268 6.52 -20.01 -0.86
N ARG A 269 7.12 -21.11 -0.37
CA ARG A 269 7.74 -22.14 -1.22
C ARG A 269 6.83 -23.35 -1.42
N LYS A 270 5.64 -23.34 -0.82
CA LYS A 270 4.71 -24.47 -0.92
C LYS A 270 4.02 -24.46 -2.27
N PRO A 271 4.01 -25.61 -2.99
CA PRO A 271 3.32 -25.72 -4.26
C PRO A 271 1.82 -25.48 -4.09
N LYS A 272 1.15 -25.10 -5.18
CA LYS A 272 -0.31 -25.01 -5.20
C LYS A 272 -0.90 -26.38 -4.92
N ARG A 273 -1.97 -26.42 -4.12
CA ARG A 273 -2.74 -27.64 -3.94
C ARG A 273 -3.66 -27.82 -5.15
N ASP A 274 -3.52 -28.95 -5.83
CA ASP A 274 -4.50 -29.36 -6.83
C ASP A 274 -5.79 -29.76 -6.09
N VAL A 275 -6.89 -29.07 -6.40
CA VAL A 275 -8.25 -29.39 -5.91
C VAL A 275 -8.96 -30.26 -6.92
#